data_AF-A0AAD6RBU2-F1
#
_entry.id   AF-A0AAD6RBU2-F1
#
_cell.length_a   1.000
_cell.length_b   1.000
_cell.length_c   1.000
_cell.angle_alpha   90.00
_cell.angle_beta   90.00
_cell.angle_gamma   90.00
#
_symmetry.space_group_name_H-M   'P 1'
#
loop_
_entity.id
_entity.type
_entity.pdbx_description
1 polymer ?
#
loop_
_entity_poly.entity_id
_entity_poly.type
_entity_poly.pdbx_seq_one_letter_code
_entity_poly.pdbx_strand_id
1 'polypeptide(L)'
;MEKLISGTGVVPRYDTIPLIDLGGDLISNCDRVKVIHQIVKASQEHGFFQAFVVSKSLRRLQLSFKSSSSFIFLTPQSCREVAGKYSVEVRKLSLLLLDLICEGLGLESGYFNGNGLSQVQLMSINHYPPSSDPSLTLGLPKHSDVNLFTILLQAGEVPRLQVLEDRKWLAVDPLPTAFVITIGYVFQVISNRKLKSVDHMVVRNSKVAQTTVGNCIFPSSDSRIEPAKALVDKCHPPLYKSFIFKDFSDTYISEIINGITTERYKIHLSE
;
A
#
# COMPACT_ATOMS: atom_id res chain seq x y z
N MET A 1 -12.29 -17.50 16.93
CA MET A 1 -12.89 -16.21 16.51
C MET A 1 -12.22 -15.14 17.36
N GLU A 2 -11.14 -14.53 16.86
CA GLU A 2 -10.52 -13.38 17.55
C GLU A 2 -11.56 -12.27 17.61
N LYS A 3 -11.81 -11.72 18.82
CA LYS A 3 -12.74 -10.59 18.98
C LYS A 3 -12.29 -9.48 18.04
N LEU A 4 -13.14 -9.13 17.07
CA LEU A 4 -13.02 -7.91 16.28
C LEU A 4 -12.76 -6.77 17.25
N ILE A 5 -11.57 -6.18 17.16
CA ILE A 5 -11.16 -5.12 18.08
C ILE A 5 -12.13 -3.97 17.85
N SER A 6 -12.98 -3.74 18.85
CA SER A 6 -14.10 -2.83 18.76
C SER A 6 -13.62 -1.44 18.40
N GLY A 7 -14.38 -0.72 17.56
CA GLY A 7 -14.22 0.72 17.36
C GLY A 7 -14.45 1.58 18.63
N THR A 8 -14.45 0.95 19.81
CA THR A 8 -14.56 1.56 21.14
C THR A 8 -13.38 1.20 22.06
N GLY A 9 -12.56 0.19 21.70
CA GLY A 9 -11.33 -0.13 22.42
C GLY A 9 -10.20 0.75 21.91
N VAL A 10 -9.44 1.36 22.82
CA VAL A 10 -8.22 2.10 22.45
C VAL A 10 -7.24 1.07 21.88
N VAL A 11 -7.23 0.92 20.56
CA VAL A 11 -6.17 0.18 19.87
C VAL A 11 -4.88 0.94 20.11
N PRO A 12 -3.79 0.26 20.51
CA PRO A 12 -2.50 0.91 20.65
C PRO A 12 -2.21 1.68 19.36
N ARG A 13 -1.88 2.96 19.54
CA ARG A 13 -1.36 3.73 18.42
C ARG A 13 -0.01 3.15 18.06
N TYR A 14 0.31 3.28 16.80
CA TYR A 14 1.65 2.99 16.36
C TYR A 14 2.58 4.09 16.90
N ASP A 15 3.46 3.75 17.85
CA ASP A 15 4.25 4.74 18.60
C ASP A 15 5.16 5.59 17.70
N THR A 16 5.69 5.03 16.60
CA THR A 16 6.44 5.77 15.57
C THR A 16 6.32 5.13 14.19
N ILE A 17 5.24 5.43 13.43
CA ILE A 17 5.18 5.00 12.02
C ILE A 17 6.32 5.70 11.29
N PRO A 18 7.16 4.99 10.52
CA PRO A 18 8.20 5.64 9.75
C PRO A 18 7.59 6.71 8.87
N LEU A 19 7.99 7.96 9.11
CA LEU A 19 7.54 9.10 8.36
C LEU A 19 8.70 9.60 7.51
N ILE A 20 8.53 9.50 6.20
CA ILE A 20 9.58 9.76 5.23
C ILE A 20 9.22 11.01 4.44
N ASP A 21 10.13 11.99 4.44
CA ASP A 21 10.03 13.12 3.52
C ASP A 21 10.64 12.71 2.18
N LEU A 22 9.79 12.54 1.15
CA LEU A 22 10.26 12.22 -0.19
C LEU A 22 10.86 13.44 -0.90
N GLY A 23 10.88 14.61 -0.25
CA GLY A 23 11.37 15.85 -0.81
C GLY A 23 10.45 16.45 -1.88
N GLY A 24 10.95 17.49 -2.55
CA GLY A 24 10.34 18.10 -3.73
C GLY A 24 11.00 17.65 -5.03
N ASP A 25 10.71 18.34 -6.13
CA ASP A 25 11.18 18.00 -7.49
C ASP A 25 12.71 18.00 -7.67
N LEU A 26 13.48 18.39 -6.64
CA LEU A 26 14.95 18.52 -6.67
C LEU A 26 15.56 17.96 -5.37
N ILE A 27 15.59 16.64 -5.24
CA ILE A 27 16.30 15.97 -4.13
C ILE A 27 17.81 15.99 -4.44
N SER A 28 18.65 16.50 -3.53
CA SER A 28 20.10 16.40 -3.68
C SER A 28 20.56 14.93 -3.65
N ASN A 29 21.70 14.58 -4.23
CA ASN A 29 22.18 13.19 -4.20
C ASN A 29 22.35 12.64 -2.77
N CYS A 30 22.80 13.46 -1.82
CA CYS A 30 22.94 13.06 -0.42
C CYS A 30 21.58 12.77 0.23
N ASP A 31 20.57 13.58 -0.10
CA ASP A 31 19.22 13.38 0.41
C ASP A 31 18.55 12.16 -0.24
N ARG A 32 18.83 11.88 -1.52
CA ARG A 32 18.32 10.69 -2.22
C ARG A 32 18.77 9.41 -1.53
N VAL A 33 20.06 9.26 -1.21
CA VAL A 33 20.60 8.07 -0.53
C VAL A 33 19.93 7.86 0.83
N LYS A 34 19.73 8.94 1.60
CA LYS A 34 19.04 8.87 2.90
C LYS A 34 17.58 8.44 2.74
N VAL A 35 16.86 9.03 1.78
CA VAL A 35 15.46 8.69 1.49
C VAL A 35 15.33 7.23 1.07
N ILE A 36 16.20 6.75 0.17
CA ILE A 36 16.23 5.33 -0.25
C ILE A 36 16.43 4.42 0.96
N HIS A 37 17.41 4.73 1.81
CA HIS A 37 17.67 3.94 3.01
C HIS A 37 16.46 3.88 3.95
N GLN A 38 15.80 5.02 4.19
CA GLN A 38 14.59 5.08 5.01
C GLN A 38 13.44 4.26 4.42
N ILE A 39 13.19 4.37 3.12
CA ILE A 39 12.11 3.64 2.44
C ILE A 39 12.36 2.14 2.52
N VAL A 40 13.57 1.69 2.17
CA VAL A 40 13.91 0.27 2.16
C VAL A 40 13.84 -0.31 3.57
N LYS A 41 14.39 0.41 4.57
CA LYS A 41 14.33 -0.01 5.97
C LYS A 41 12.89 -0.14 6.46
N ALA A 42 12.05 0.86 6.21
CA ALA A 42 10.65 0.81 6.63
C ALA A 42 9.87 -0.31 5.92
N SER A 43 10.15 -0.53 4.65
CA SER A 43 9.53 -1.61 3.86
C SER A 43 9.99 -3.01 4.29
N GLN A 44 11.22 -3.12 4.83
CA GLN A 44 11.79 -4.35 5.39
C GLN A 44 11.21 -4.67 6.77
N GLU A 45 11.27 -3.71 7.69
CA GLU A 45 10.92 -3.90 9.09
C GLU A 45 9.39 -3.94 9.28
N HIS A 46 8.70 -2.97 8.68
CA HIS A 46 7.28 -2.72 8.95
C HIS A 46 6.39 -3.15 7.79
N GLY A 47 6.88 -3.07 6.55
CA GLY A 47 6.08 -3.35 5.34
C GLY A 47 5.09 -2.24 4.97
N PHE A 48 5.15 -1.13 5.69
CA PHE A 48 4.41 0.08 5.39
C PHE A 48 5.11 1.31 6.00
N PHE A 49 4.79 2.50 5.52
CA PHE A 49 5.28 3.77 6.05
C PHE A 49 4.34 4.91 5.67
N GLN A 50 4.54 6.08 6.29
CA GLN A 50 3.93 7.32 5.85
C GLN A 50 4.93 8.17 5.08
N ALA A 51 4.46 8.85 4.04
CA ALA A 51 5.32 9.71 3.25
C ALA A 51 4.69 11.06 2.94
N PHE A 52 5.46 12.14 3.15
CA PHE A 52 5.12 13.47 2.67
C PHE A 52 5.72 13.69 1.29
N VAL A 53 4.95 14.41 0.45
CA VAL A 53 5.35 14.78 -0.91
C VAL A 53 5.22 16.29 -1.05
N VAL A 54 6.29 16.97 -1.45
CA VAL A 54 6.31 18.44 -1.59
C VAL A 54 5.86 18.87 -3.00
N SER A 55 5.04 18.06 -3.66
CA SER A 55 4.42 18.43 -4.94
C SER A 55 3.21 19.33 -4.69
N LYS A 56 3.28 20.59 -5.16
CA LYS A 56 2.17 21.56 -5.03
C LYS A 56 0.90 21.08 -5.74
N SER A 57 1.04 20.43 -6.90
CA SER A 57 -0.10 19.87 -7.66
C SER A 57 -0.78 18.76 -6.87
N LEU A 58 -0.01 17.81 -6.36
CA LEU A 58 -0.53 16.68 -5.61
C LEU A 58 -1.18 17.14 -4.29
N ARG A 59 -0.57 18.10 -3.59
CA ARG A 59 -1.15 18.69 -2.37
C ARG A 59 -2.50 19.35 -2.63
N ARG A 60 -2.64 20.11 -3.72
CA ARG A 60 -3.92 20.74 -4.09
C ARG A 60 -4.99 19.68 -4.36
N LEU A 61 -4.63 18.61 -5.06
CA LEU A 61 -5.56 17.53 -5.38
C LEU A 61 -5.96 16.72 -4.12
N GLN A 62 -5.02 16.47 -3.20
CA GLN A 62 -5.34 15.87 -1.89
C GLN A 62 -6.42 16.67 -1.16
N LEU A 63 -6.30 18.00 -1.12
CA LEU A 63 -7.27 18.87 -0.47
C LEU A 63 -8.68 18.78 -1.09
N SER A 64 -8.77 18.57 -2.41
CA SER A 64 -10.06 18.36 -3.09
C SER A 64 -10.81 17.12 -2.60
N PHE A 65 -10.08 16.07 -2.20
CA PHE A 65 -10.66 14.87 -1.59
C PHE A 65 -10.93 15.00 -0.09
N LYS A 66 -10.16 15.85 0.63
CA LYS A 66 -10.28 16.05 2.08
C LYS A 66 -11.37 17.03 2.51
N SER A 67 -11.78 17.95 1.64
CA SER A 67 -12.89 18.84 1.93
C SER A 67 -14.18 18.02 2.08
N SER A 68 -14.69 17.97 3.32
CA SER A 68 -15.81 17.16 3.80
C SER A 68 -17.15 17.43 3.10
N SER A 69 -17.20 18.45 2.24
CA SER A 69 -18.37 18.87 1.49
C SER A 69 -18.31 18.56 -0.01
N SER A 70 -17.20 18.03 -0.55
CA SER A 70 -16.94 18.13 -2.00
C SER A 70 -17.00 16.81 -2.76
N PHE A 71 -16.10 15.83 -2.56
CA PHE A 71 -15.92 14.79 -3.59
C PHE A 71 -17.16 13.92 -3.87
N ILE A 72 -17.82 13.38 -2.83
CA ILE A 72 -19.03 12.55 -3.00
C ILE A 72 -20.24 13.34 -3.50
N PHE A 73 -20.18 14.67 -3.42
CA PHE A 73 -21.21 15.61 -3.86
C PHE A 73 -20.84 16.31 -5.17
N LEU A 74 -19.69 15.98 -5.77
CA LEU A 74 -19.30 16.51 -7.07
C LEU A 74 -20.19 15.92 -8.16
N THR A 75 -20.39 16.70 -9.22
CA THR A 75 -20.98 16.18 -10.45
C THR A 75 -20.07 15.10 -11.05
N PRO A 76 -20.61 14.15 -11.84
CA PRO A 76 -19.79 13.15 -12.53
C PRO A 76 -18.64 13.74 -13.36
N GLN A 77 -18.83 14.94 -13.93
CA GLN A 77 -17.79 15.64 -14.69
C GLN A 77 -16.67 16.14 -13.79
N SER A 78 -16.99 16.86 -12.70
CA SER A 78 -15.98 17.37 -11.77
C SER A 78 -15.23 16.24 -11.07
N CYS A 79 -15.92 15.15 -10.72
CA CYS A 79 -15.29 13.91 -10.24
C CYS A 79 -14.24 13.40 -11.22
N ARG A 80 -14.61 13.27 -12.51
CA ARG A 80 -13.71 12.76 -13.55
C ARG A 80 -12.47 13.64 -13.73
N GLU A 81 -12.63 14.95 -13.69
CA GLU A 81 -11.52 15.89 -13.84
C GLU A 81 -10.53 15.82 -12.67
N VAL A 82 -11.04 15.82 -11.43
CA VAL A 82 -10.21 15.73 -10.22
C VAL A 82 -9.53 14.37 -10.14
N ALA A 83 -10.29 13.29 -10.33
CA ALA A 83 -9.80 11.92 -10.29
C ALA A 83 -8.78 11.65 -11.41
N GLY A 84 -9.01 12.15 -12.63
CA GLY A 84 -8.08 12.02 -13.74
C GLY A 84 -6.75 12.73 -13.48
N LYS A 85 -6.79 13.98 -13.01
CA LYS A 85 -5.57 14.73 -12.64
C LYS A 85 -4.82 14.05 -11.49
N TYR A 86 -5.54 13.60 -10.47
CA TYR A 86 -4.93 12.89 -9.34
C TYR A 86 -4.30 11.57 -9.77
N SER A 87 -4.96 10.79 -10.62
CA SER A 87 -4.43 9.52 -11.15
C SER A 87 -3.09 9.71 -11.86
N VAL A 88 -2.93 10.77 -12.67
CA VAL A 88 -1.66 11.08 -13.34
C VAL A 88 -0.57 11.45 -12.34
N GLU A 89 -0.87 12.33 -11.37
CA GLU A 89 0.14 12.78 -10.41
C GLU A 89 0.57 11.66 -9.45
N VAL A 90 -0.37 10.85 -8.96
CA VAL A 90 -0.06 9.70 -8.10
C VAL A 90 0.67 8.60 -8.88
N ARG A 91 0.46 8.48 -10.20
CA ARG A 91 1.25 7.57 -11.05
C ARG A 91 2.71 7.97 -11.11
N LYS A 92 3.00 9.26 -11.24
CA LYS A 92 4.40 9.77 -11.20
C LYS A 92 5.05 9.45 -9.86
N LEU A 93 4.33 9.67 -8.76
CA LEU A 93 4.79 9.29 -7.42
C LEU A 93 5.04 7.78 -7.29
N SER A 94 4.14 6.96 -7.84
CA SER A 94 4.32 5.51 -7.86
C SER A 94 5.59 5.07 -8.60
N LEU A 95 5.87 5.65 -9.76
CA LEU A 95 7.08 5.33 -10.52
C LEU A 95 8.34 5.78 -9.77
N LEU A 96 8.32 6.97 -9.16
CA LEU A 96 9.42 7.44 -8.30
C LEU A 96 9.69 6.47 -7.13
N LEU A 97 8.64 6.02 -6.44
CA LEU A 97 8.79 5.06 -5.34
C LEU A 97 9.34 3.72 -5.81
N LEU A 98 8.90 3.21 -6.96
CA LEU A 98 9.47 2.00 -7.55
C LEU A 98 10.96 2.15 -7.84
N ASP A 99 11.36 3.26 -8.45
CA ASP A 99 12.76 3.52 -8.78
C ASP A 99 13.63 3.62 -7.52
N LEU A 100 13.15 4.32 -6.47
CA LEU A 100 13.86 4.44 -5.19
C LEU A 100 14.01 3.08 -4.49
N ILE A 101 12.96 2.26 -4.48
CA ILE A 101 13.01 0.92 -3.86
C ILE A 101 13.90 -0.01 -4.68
N CYS A 102 13.83 0.02 -6.02
CA CYS A 102 14.73 -0.73 -6.89
C CYS A 102 16.18 -0.42 -6.61
N GLU A 103 16.53 0.86 -6.59
CA GLU A 103 17.89 1.33 -6.34
C GLU A 103 18.39 0.84 -4.98
N GLY A 104 17.56 0.97 -3.94
CA GLY A 104 17.91 0.51 -2.61
C GLY A 104 18.00 -1.02 -2.44
N LEU A 105 17.34 -1.78 -3.31
CA LEU A 105 17.50 -3.24 -3.40
C LEU A 105 18.69 -3.67 -4.27
N GLY A 106 19.31 -2.74 -5.02
CA GLY A 106 20.36 -3.05 -5.98
C GLY A 106 19.85 -3.68 -7.28
N LEU A 107 18.58 -3.42 -7.63
CA LEU A 107 18.02 -3.81 -8.93
C LEU A 107 18.41 -2.79 -10.01
N GLU A 108 18.43 -3.26 -11.27
CA GLU A 108 18.72 -2.38 -12.41
C GLU A 108 17.65 -1.28 -12.54
N SER A 109 18.08 -0.08 -12.96
CA SER A 109 17.19 1.03 -13.25
C SER A 109 16.12 0.62 -14.27
N GLY A 110 14.86 0.90 -13.97
CA GLY A 110 13.75 0.51 -14.83
C GLY A 110 13.38 -0.97 -14.76
N TYR A 111 13.80 -1.73 -13.73
CA TYR A 111 13.40 -3.13 -13.54
C TYR A 111 11.88 -3.37 -13.64
N PHE A 112 11.06 -2.42 -13.20
CA PHE A 112 9.59 -2.52 -13.28
C PHE A 112 8.99 -1.87 -14.54
N ASN A 113 9.83 -1.26 -15.39
CA ASN A 113 9.44 -0.59 -16.62
C ASN A 113 9.59 -1.57 -17.79
N GLY A 114 8.60 -1.60 -18.69
CA GLY A 114 8.71 -2.32 -19.97
C GLY A 114 8.55 -3.85 -19.94
N ASN A 115 8.46 -4.50 -18.78
CA ASN A 115 8.33 -5.97 -18.66
C ASN A 115 6.97 -6.45 -18.10
N GLY A 116 5.97 -5.58 -18.06
CA GLY A 116 4.64 -5.92 -17.55
C GLY A 116 4.46 -5.69 -16.05
N LEU A 117 5.52 -5.59 -15.25
CA LEU A 117 5.42 -5.70 -13.78
C LEU A 117 4.74 -4.51 -13.08
N SER A 118 4.70 -3.32 -13.69
CA SER A 118 4.03 -2.14 -13.12
C SER A 118 2.99 -1.49 -14.06
N GLN A 119 2.45 -2.25 -15.01
CA GLN A 119 1.64 -1.73 -16.12
C GLN A 119 0.24 -1.23 -15.72
N VAL A 120 -0.37 -1.83 -14.69
CA VAL A 120 -1.76 -1.55 -14.34
C VAL A 120 -1.81 -0.65 -13.11
N GLN A 121 -2.52 0.47 -13.24
CA GLN A 121 -2.85 1.34 -12.12
C GLN A 121 -4.35 1.22 -11.84
N LEU A 122 -4.70 0.87 -10.61
CA LEU A 122 -6.07 0.87 -10.13
C LEU A 122 -6.22 1.94 -9.06
N MET A 123 -7.15 2.87 -9.29
CA MET A 123 -7.52 3.85 -8.28
C MET A 123 -8.92 3.52 -7.75
N SER A 124 -9.04 3.45 -6.43
CA SER A 124 -10.31 3.24 -5.72
C SER A 124 -10.60 4.45 -4.82
N ILE A 125 -11.88 4.82 -4.73
CA ILE A 125 -12.36 5.85 -3.81
C ILE A 125 -13.38 5.17 -2.91
N ASN A 126 -13.01 4.99 -1.65
CA ASN A 126 -13.81 4.23 -0.69
C ASN A 126 -14.46 5.20 0.29
N HIS A 127 -15.79 5.18 0.39
CA HIS A 127 -16.53 5.99 1.34
C HIS A 127 -17.12 5.11 2.45
N TYR A 128 -16.71 5.38 3.69
CA TYR A 128 -17.15 4.65 4.87
C TYR A 128 -18.09 5.52 5.71
N PRO A 129 -19.42 5.38 5.57
CA PRO A 129 -20.37 6.13 6.38
C PRO A 129 -20.25 5.75 7.88
N PRO A 130 -20.83 6.56 8.79
CA PRO A 130 -20.94 6.19 10.19
C PRO A 130 -21.70 4.87 10.35
N SER A 131 -21.30 4.05 11.32
CA SER A 131 -21.95 2.77 11.64
C SER A 131 -22.64 2.86 12.99
N SER A 132 -23.89 2.42 13.09
CA SER A 132 -24.59 2.33 14.38
C SER A 132 -23.85 1.41 15.36
N ASP A 133 -23.24 0.34 14.86
CA ASP A 133 -22.35 -0.54 15.64
C ASP A 133 -21.03 -0.84 14.90
N PRO A 134 -19.96 -0.07 15.18
CA PRO A 134 -18.66 -0.29 14.57
C PRO A 134 -17.91 -1.51 15.12
N SER A 135 -18.41 -2.17 16.18
CA SER A 135 -17.79 -3.39 16.72
C SER A 135 -18.20 -4.66 15.96
N LEU A 136 -19.36 -4.61 15.29
CA LEU A 136 -19.92 -5.74 14.53
C LEU A 136 -19.60 -5.68 13.03
N THR A 137 -19.02 -4.58 12.54
CA THR A 137 -18.81 -4.36 11.11
C THR A 137 -17.45 -3.75 10.81
N LEU A 138 -16.77 -4.29 9.78
CA LEU A 138 -15.55 -3.70 9.23
C LEU A 138 -15.85 -2.85 7.99
N GLY A 139 -15.00 -1.87 7.73
CA GLY A 139 -14.96 -1.14 6.47
C GLY A 139 -14.34 -2.00 5.36
N LEU A 140 -13.21 -2.63 5.66
CA LEU A 140 -12.58 -3.67 4.85
C LEU A 140 -12.08 -4.78 5.79
N PRO A 141 -12.29 -6.06 5.45
CA PRO A 141 -11.81 -7.18 6.25
C PRO A 141 -10.27 -7.24 6.26
N LYS A 142 -9.73 -8.06 7.16
CA LYS A 142 -8.30 -8.42 7.18
C LYS A 142 -7.88 -8.93 5.79
N HIS A 143 -6.88 -8.31 5.19
CA HIS A 143 -6.25 -8.76 3.95
C HIS A 143 -4.82 -8.23 3.83
N SER A 144 -4.08 -8.80 2.88
CA SER A 144 -2.83 -8.23 2.38
C SER A 144 -3.04 -7.80 0.92
N ASP A 145 -2.39 -6.74 0.48
CA ASP A 145 -2.52 -6.27 -0.90
C ASP A 145 -1.83 -7.24 -1.87
N VAL A 146 -2.47 -7.59 -2.99
CA VAL A 146 -1.88 -8.45 -4.05
C VAL A 146 -1.17 -7.70 -5.16
N ASN A 147 -0.83 -6.44 -4.90
CA ASN A 147 -0.19 -5.55 -5.85
C ASN A 147 1.33 -5.48 -5.58
N LEU A 148 2.03 -4.56 -6.26
CA LEU A 148 3.38 -4.19 -5.85
C LEU A 148 3.35 -3.38 -4.55
N PHE A 149 2.57 -2.30 -4.54
CA PHE A 149 2.31 -1.49 -3.36
C PHE A 149 1.06 -0.64 -3.57
N THR A 150 0.52 -0.12 -2.48
CA THR A 150 -0.59 0.84 -2.45
C THR A 150 -0.11 2.19 -1.94
N ILE A 151 -0.56 3.28 -2.57
CA ILE A 151 -0.49 4.64 -2.03
C ILE A 151 -1.89 5.03 -1.58
N LEU A 152 -2.09 5.22 -0.28
CA LEU A 152 -3.38 5.52 0.33
C LEU A 152 -3.43 6.96 0.86
N LEU A 153 -4.39 7.72 0.37
CA LEU A 153 -4.79 9.00 0.94
C LEU A 153 -5.91 8.78 1.96
N GLN A 154 -5.67 9.11 3.23
CA GLN A 154 -6.71 9.12 4.26
C GLN A 154 -7.34 10.52 4.35
N ALA A 155 -8.58 10.67 3.88
CA ALA A 155 -9.32 11.93 3.90
C ALA A 155 -10.27 12.01 5.10
N GLY A 156 -9.68 12.05 6.29
CA GLY A 156 -10.38 12.31 7.55
C GLY A 156 -9.40 12.37 8.73
N GLU A 157 -9.91 12.65 9.92
CA GLU A 157 -9.09 12.87 11.13
C GLU A 157 -9.06 11.67 12.06
N VAL A 158 -9.95 10.69 11.85
CA VAL A 158 -10.07 9.50 12.68
C VAL A 158 -9.22 8.36 12.09
N PRO A 159 -8.36 7.71 12.89
CA PRO A 159 -7.65 6.50 12.47
C PRO A 159 -8.64 5.37 12.19
N ARG A 160 -8.59 4.80 10.98
CA ARG A 160 -9.41 3.66 10.59
C ARG A 160 -8.63 2.51 10.00
N LEU A 161 -7.53 2.81 9.31
CA LEU A 161 -6.58 1.80 8.90
C LEU A 161 -5.91 1.22 10.15
N GLN A 162 -5.94 -0.10 10.26
CA GLN A 162 -5.17 -0.86 11.23
C GLN A 162 -4.26 -1.81 10.48
N VAL A 163 -3.01 -1.91 10.93
CA VAL A 163 -1.98 -2.79 10.37
C VAL A 163 -1.60 -3.82 11.43
N LEU A 164 -1.33 -5.04 11.00
CA LEU A 164 -0.91 -6.12 11.89
C LEU A 164 0.62 -6.15 11.96
N GLU A 165 1.16 -5.83 13.12
CA GLU A 165 2.59 -5.90 13.40
C GLU A 165 2.84 -6.64 14.71
N ASP A 166 3.79 -7.57 14.72
CA ASP A 166 4.12 -8.40 15.90
C ASP A 166 2.90 -9.03 16.58
N ARG A 167 1.94 -9.49 15.76
CA ARG A 167 0.66 -10.09 16.18
C ARG A 167 -0.27 -9.13 16.92
N LYS A 168 -0.04 -7.82 16.81
CA LYS A 168 -0.87 -6.75 17.37
C LYS A 168 -1.42 -5.88 16.25
N TRP A 169 -2.70 -5.56 16.32
CA TRP A 169 -3.30 -4.56 15.46
C TRP A 169 -2.94 -3.18 15.98
N LEU A 170 -2.38 -2.34 15.10
CA LEU A 170 -1.94 -0.99 15.42
C LEU A 170 -2.70 0.01 14.54
N ALA A 171 -3.22 1.07 15.14
CA ALA A 171 -3.95 2.11 14.42
C ALA A 171 -2.97 3.07 13.73
N VAL A 172 -3.27 3.42 12.47
CA VAL A 172 -2.47 4.35 11.67
C VAL A 172 -3.12 5.74 11.67
N ASP A 173 -2.51 6.67 12.40
CA ASP A 173 -2.99 8.05 12.51
C ASP A 173 -2.94 8.76 11.14
N PRO A 174 -4.03 9.37 10.66
CA PRO A 174 -4.03 10.10 9.40
C PRO A 174 -3.26 11.42 9.54
N LEU A 175 -2.18 11.58 8.77
CA LEU A 175 -1.49 12.86 8.69
C LEU A 175 -2.09 13.76 7.59
N PRO A 176 -2.24 15.08 7.82
CA PRO A 176 -2.94 15.98 6.91
C PRO A 176 -2.41 16.02 5.47
N THR A 177 -1.11 15.78 5.24
CA THR A 177 -0.51 15.82 3.89
C THR A 177 0.29 14.57 3.52
N ALA A 178 0.28 13.54 4.36
CA ALA A 178 1.00 12.30 4.08
C ALA A 178 0.10 11.27 3.38
N PHE A 179 0.74 10.42 2.59
CA PHE A 179 0.18 9.16 2.16
C PHE A 179 0.60 8.05 3.10
N VAL A 180 -0.20 7.00 3.20
CA VAL A 180 0.26 5.71 3.74
C VAL A 180 0.66 4.85 2.55
N ILE A 181 1.86 4.27 2.60
CA ILE A 181 2.38 3.36 1.59
C ILE A 181 2.42 1.97 2.21
N THR A 182 1.77 0.98 1.59
CA THR A 182 1.81 -0.43 2.01
C THR A 182 2.45 -1.27 0.93
N ILE A 183 3.34 -2.19 1.30
CA ILE A 183 3.96 -3.13 0.37
C ILE A 183 3.01 -4.29 0.10
N GLY A 184 2.82 -4.61 -1.17
CA GLY A 184 2.00 -5.72 -1.61
C GLY A 184 2.77 -7.04 -1.75
N TYR A 185 2.01 -8.13 -1.79
CA TYR A 185 2.53 -9.49 -1.82
C TYR A 185 3.39 -9.77 -3.05
N VAL A 186 3.03 -9.21 -4.21
CA VAL A 186 3.82 -9.41 -5.44
C VAL A 186 5.22 -8.81 -5.28
N PHE A 187 5.34 -7.64 -4.64
CA PHE A 187 6.65 -7.04 -4.41
C PHE A 187 7.46 -7.80 -3.36
N GLN A 188 6.79 -8.36 -2.33
CA GLN A 188 7.44 -9.30 -1.42
C GLN A 188 8.01 -10.52 -2.16
N VAL A 189 7.27 -11.11 -3.11
CA VAL A 189 7.75 -12.24 -3.93
C VAL A 189 8.96 -11.83 -4.76
N ILE A 190 8.86 -10.73 -5.51
CA ILE A 190 9.93 -10.24 -6.40
C ILE A 190 11.19 -9.89 -5.61
N SER A 191 11.02 -9.28 -4.43
CA SER A 191 12.15 -8.94 -3.55
C SER A 191 12.72 -10.15 -2.79
N ASN A 192 12.22 -11.36 -3.04
CA ASN A 192 12.57 -12.58 -2.33
C ASN A 192 12.44 -12.43 -0.80
N ARG A 193 11.33 -11.84 -0.34
CA ARG A 193 11.02 -11.53 1.07
C ARG A 193 11.92 -10.48 1.72
N LYS A 194 12.73 -9.75 0.94
CA LYS A 194 13.42 -8.56 1.48
C LYS A 194 12.42 -7.46 1.83
N LEU A 195 11.34 -7.28 1.08
CA LEU A 195 10.25 -6.39 1.47
C LEU A 195 9.12 -7.22 2.09
N LYS A 196 8.48 -6.70 3.14
CA LYS A 196 7.40 -7.38 3.85
C LYS A 196 6.05 -6.85 3.41
N SER A 197 5.13 -7.74 3.02
CA SER A 197 3.71 -7.38 2.90
C SER A 197 3.01 -7.63 4.23
N VAL A 198 2.10 -6.73 4.62
CA VAL A 198 1.43 -6.77 5.92
C VAL A 198 -0.09 -6.89 5.79
N ASP A 199 -0.65 -7.71 6.67
CA ASP A 199 -2.09 -7.75 6.88
C ASP A 199 -2.55 -6.41 7.43
N HIS A 200 -3.64 -5.90 6.87
CA HIS A 200 -4.28 -4.69 7.29
C HIS A 200 -5.80 -4.80 7.17
N MET A 201 -6.51 -3.93 7.87
CA MET A 201 -7.98 -3.85 7.82
C MET A 201 -8.43 -2.41 8.01
N VAL A 202 -9.69 -2.13 7.68
CA VAL A 202 -10.29 -0.82 7.93
C VAL A 202 -11.45 -0.99 8.89
N VAL A 203 -11.38 -0.34 10.04
CA VAL A 203 -12.48 -0.35 11.03
C VAL A 203 -13.51 0.73 10.75
N ARG A 204 -14.73 0.55 11.25
CA ARG A 204 -15.78 1.58 11.16
C ARG A 204 -15.77 2.50 12.38
N ASN A 205 -16.41 3.66 12.24
CA ASN A 205 -16.61 4.63 13.31
C ASN A 205 -18.11 4.96 13.41
N SER A 206 -18.61 5.26 14.61
CA SER A 206 -20.02 5.53 14.84
C SER A 206 -20.47 6.97 14.60
N LYS A 207 -19.54 7.91 14.46
CA LYS A 207 -19.83 9.35 14.46
C LYS A 207 -19.45 10.04 13.16
N VAL A 208 -18.29 9.71 12.59
CA VAL A 208 -17.68 10.51 11.52
C VAL A 208 -17.48 9.63 10.30
N ALA A 209 -18.01 10.03 9.13
CA ALA A 209 -17.71 9.38 7.86
C ALA A 209 -16.25 9.60 7.46
N GLN A 210 -15.64 8.67 6.72
CA GLN A 210 -14.31 8.88 6.16
C GLN A 210 -14.25 8.40 4.72
N THR A 211 -13.58 9.18 3.88
CA THR A 211 -13.24 8.77 2.52
C THR A 211 -11.75 8.42 2.46
N THR A 212 -11.40 7.38 1.71
CA THR A 212 -10.01 7.10 1.35
C THR A 212 -9.87 7.01 -0.15
N VAL A 213 -8.69 7.37 -0.66
CA VAL A 213 -8.34 7.18 -2.07
C VAL A 213 -7.14 6.26 -2.13
N GLY A 214 -7.35 5.02 -2.56
CA GLY A 214 -6.30 4.03 -2.76
C GLY A 214 -5.80 4.06 -4.20
N ASN A 215 -4.49 3.99 -4.38
CA ASN A 215 -3.86 3.84 -5.68
C ASN A 215 -2.90 2.64 -5.65
N CYS A 216 -3.27 1.59 -6.36
CA CYS A 216 -2.58 0.31 -6.38
C CYS A 216 -1.85 0.12 -7.71
N ILE A 217 -0.59 -0.33 -7.66
CA ILE A 217 0.20 -0.64 -8.85
C ILE A 217 0.35 -2.15 -9.02
N PHE A 218 -0.15 -2.66 -10.13
CA PHE A 218 -0.19 -4.08 -10.44
C PHE A 218 0.67 -4.43 -11.67
N PRO A 219 1.13 -5.68 -11.74
CA PRO A 219 1.56 -6.29 -12.99
C PRO A 219 0.42 -6.39 -14.00
N SER A 220 0.77 -6.59 -15.27
CA SER A 220 -0.19 -7.09 -16.26
C SER A 220 -0.59 -8.53 -15.95
N SER A 221 -1.78 -8.95 -16.40
CA SER A 221 -2.31 -10.30 -16.18
C SER A 221 -1.32 -11.41 -16.57
N ASP A 222 -0.63 -11.24 -17.70
CA ASP A 222 0.29 -12.25 -18.25
C ASP A 222 1.72 -12.13 -17.69
N SER A 223 1.96 -11.18 -16.77
CA SER A 223 3.27 -11.01 -16.16
C SER A 223 3.66 -12.24 -15.35
N ARG A 224 4.90 -12.69 -15.56
CA ARG A 224 5.54 -13.70 -14.73
C ARG A 224 6.10 -13.07 -13.47
N ILE A 225 5.67 -13.55 -12.32
CA ILE A 225 6.11 -13.11 -11.00
C ILE A 225 7.06 -14.16 -10.44
N GLU A 226 8.27 -13.74 -10.08
CA GLU A 226 9.31 -14.57 -9.49
C GLU A 226 10.32 -13.73 -8.72
N PRO A 227 11.08 -14.32 -7.78
CA PRO A 227 12.21 -13.65 -7.14
C PRO A 227 13.17 -13.07 -8.17
N ALA A 228 13.52 -11.78 -8.02
CA ALA A 228 14.47 -11.12 -8.90
C ALA A 228 15.83 -11.81 -8.79
N LYS A 229 16.41 -12.19 -9.94
CA LYS A 229 17.66 -12.96 -10.00
C LYS A 229 18.83 -12.28 -9.28
N ALA A 230 18.88 -10.96 -9.29
CA ALA A 230 19.90 -10.17 -8.59
C ALA A 230 19.81 -10.25 -7.05
N LEU A 231 18.68 -10.73 -6.51
CA LEU A 231 18.41 -10.85 -5.06
C LEU A 231 18.48 -12.30 -4.57
N VAL A 232 18.86 -13.23 -5.44
CA VAL A 232 18.94 -14.66 -5.18
C VAL A 232 20.37 -15.13 -5.39
N ASP A 233 20.93 -15.78 -4.37
CA ASP A 233 22.29 -16.33 -4.41
C ASP A 233 22.37 -17.60 -3.52
N LYS A 234 23.58 -18.14 -3.32
CA LYS A 234 23.78 -19.35 -2.49
C LYS A 234 23.43 -19.14 -1.02
N CYS A 235 23.60 -17.92 -0.49
CA CYS A 235 23.27 -17.54 0.87
C CYS A 235 21.80 -17.10 1.00
N HIS A 236 21.17 -16.65 -0.08
CA HIS A 236 19.78 -16.21 -0.16
C HIS A 236 19.03 -16.98 -1.27
N PRO A 237 18.69 -18.27 -1.05
CA PRO A 237 17.99 -19.06 -2.06
C PRO A 237 16.59 -18.50 -2.34
N PRO A 238 15.97 -18.85 -3.49
CA PRO A 238 14.62 -18.40 -3.81
C PRO A 238 13.63 -18.98 -2.79
N LEU A 239 12.79 -18.11 -2.22
CA LEU A 239 11.75 -18.47 -1.25
C LEU A 239 10.39 -18.69 -1.89
N TYR A 240 10.24 -18.35 -3.16
CA TYR A 240 8.97 -18.39 -3.88
C TYR A 240 9.14 -19.03 -5.26
N LYS A 241 8.11 -19.73 -5.72
CA LYS A 241 8.03 -20.28 -7.07
C LYS A 241 7.62 -19.18 -8.06
N SER A 242 7.98 -19.36 -9.33
CA SER A 242 7.50 -18.53 -10.44
C SER A 242 6.04 -18.82 -10.75
N PHE A 243 5.22 -17.80 -11.02
CA PHE A 243 3.81 -17.94 -11.40
C PHE A 243 3.33 -16.82 -12.32
N ILE A 244 2.19 -17.02 -12.99
CA ILE A 244 1.54 -15.98 -13.79
C ILE A 244 0.60 -15.16 -12.89
N PHE A 245 0.65 -13.84 -12.99
CA PHE A 245 -0.09 -12.94 -12.11
C PHE A 245 -1.60 -13.20 -12.14
N LYS A 246 -2.19 -13.43 -13.32
CA LYS A 246 -3.62 -13.75 -13.46
C LYS A 246 -4.05 -14.98 -12.67
N ASP A 247 -3.29 -16.07 -12.77
CA ASP A 247 -3.63 -17.33 -12.09
C ASP A 247 -3.55 -17.16 -10.56
N PHE A 248 -2.56 -16.37 -10.11
CA PHE A 248 -2.43 -15.97 -8.72
C PHE A 248 -3.61 -15.10 -8.26
N SER A 249 -3.97 -14.05 -9.01
CA SER A 249 -5.05 -13.14 -8.61
C SER A 249 -6.41 -13.85 -8.52
N ASP A 250 -6.71 -14.73 -9.49
CA ASP A 250 -7.95 -15.50 -9.52
C ASP A 250 -8.04 -16.46 -8.32
N THR A 251 -6.92 -17.11 -8.00
CA THR A 251 -6.82 -18.01 -6.83
C THR A 251 -6.90 -17.24 -5.52
N TYR A 252 -6.19 -16.11 -5.40
CA TYR A 252 -6.12 -15.32 -4.18
C TYR A 252 -7.49 -14.74 -3.80
N ILE A 253 -8.24 -14.24 -4.78
CA ILE A 253 -9.61 -13.75 -4.55
C ILE A 253 -10.49 -14.89 -4.00
N SER A 254 -10.39 -16.08 -4.58
CA SER A 254 -11.09 -17.26 -4.09
C SER A 254 -10.64 -17.65 -2.67
N GLU A 255 -9.35 -17.61 -2.36
CA GLU A 255 -8.81 -17.98 -1.05
C GLU A 255 -9.18 -16.97 0.05
N ILE A 256 -9.17 -15.66 -0.23
CA ILE A 256 -9.68 -14.63 0.69
C ILE A 256 -11.16 -14.87 0.99
N ILE A 257 -11.98 -15.11 -0.03
CA ILE A 257 -13.41 -15.37 0.15
C ILE A 257 -13.62 -16.58 1.08
N ASN A 258 -12.72 -17.56 1.01
CA ASN A 258 -12.76 -18.78 1.81
C ASN A 258 -11.96 -18.71 3.13
N GLY A 259 -11.33 -17.57 3.46
CA GLY A 259 -10.57 -17.38 4.69
C GLY A 259 -9.22 -18.13 4.76
N ILE A 260 -8.62 -18.47 3.62
CA ILE A 260 -7.35 -19.21 3.52
C ILE A 260 -6.19 -18.23 3.28
N THR A 261 -5.06 -18.43 3.98
CA THR A 261 -3.82 -17.62 3.78
C THR A 261 -2.92 -18.29 2.74
N THR A 262 -2.37 -17.51 1.80
CA THR A 262 -1.72 -18.00 0.57
C THR A 262 -0.26 -18.44 0.80
N GLU A 263 -0.10 -19.65 1.35
CA GLU A 263 1.22 -20.31 1.50
C GLU A 263 1.65 -21.07 0.23
N ARG A 264 0.72 -21.29 -0.72
CA ARG A 264 0.89 -22.15 -1.92
C ARG A 264 2.12 -21.82 -2.78
N TYR A 265 2.53 -20.56 -2.82
CA TYR A 265 3.61 -20.08 -3.67
C TYR A 265 4.96 -20.03 -2.97
N LYS A 266 5.02 -20.31 -1.66
CA LYS A 266 6.27 -20.43 -0.92
C LYS A 266 6.96 -21.75 -1.25
N ILE A 267 8.28 -21.71 -1.35
CA ILE A 267 9.11 -22.90 -1.39
C ILE A 267 9.31 -23.32 0.07
N HIS A 268 8.68 -24.42 0.46
CA HIS A 268 9.01 -25.07 1.73
C HIS A 268 10.39 -25.71 1.56
N LEU A 269 11.40 -25.09 2.17
CA LEU A 269 12.69 -25.75 2.34
C LEU A 269 12.45 -26.89 3.35
N SER A 270 12.68 -28.13 2.93
CA SER A 270 12.78 -29.24 3.87
C SER A 270 13.96 -28.95 4.80
N GLU A 271 13.67 -28.92 6.11
CA GLU A 271 14.70 -28.90 7.16
C GLU A 271 15.66 -30.09 7.04
#